data_AF-A0A254N1S5-F1
#
_entry.id   AF-A0A254N1S5-F1
#
_cell.length_a   1.000
_cell.length_b   1.000
_cell.length_c   1.000
_cell.angle_alpha   90.00
_cell.angle_beta   90.00
_cell.angle_gamma   90.00
#
_symmetry.space_group_name_H-M   'P 1'
#
loop_
_entity.id
_entity.type
_entity.pdbx_description
1 polymer ?
#
loop_
_entity_poly.entity_id
_entity_poly.type
_entity_poly.pdbx_seq_one_letter_code
_entity_poly.pdbx_strand_id
1 'polypeptide(L)'
;MFSDRVGRISADAAVGLPPRRGGRELCHAQKTKRPPGRLLGEVRNTAGAVVKEISAEAASTVGGRLGAGDEEGSSKNEQHMELRWCHYSRPEARSSIAYSRMTPPVFSTEPPRTGTGMATRLAKDFGSFADLSAVYEVDKDYRIVLEHRPASMTAVIAPHGGGIEAYTSDIARQIAGQDFSYYLFEGLLKAGNFAALHLSSHRFDEASCLELLSGCDHVVAIHGCGHEGERVLLGGRDAELRRAIGDSLREAGLVCEDAPDGLDAMDANNICNRGRTGAGVQFELTLALRRSPRRELLIRAVRSVLQRAS
;
A
#
# COMPACT_ATOMS: atom_id res chain seq x y z
N MET A 1 -22.22 -49.45 44.10
CA MET A 1 -23.36 -50.26 43.63
C MET A 1 -23.60 -49.91 42.17
N PHE A 2 -23.90 -50.89 41.32
CA PHE A 2 -24.05 -50.82 39.85
C PHE A 2 -22.80 -50.30 39.08
N SER A 3 -22.11 -51.05 38.20
CA SER A 3 -22.46 -52.06 37.17
C SER A 3 -22.78 -51.42 35.80
N ASP A 4 -22.22 -51.83 34.65
CA ASP A 4 -21.11 -52.76 34.36
C ASP A 4 -20.61 -52.63 32.90
N ARG A 5 -19.59 -53.44 32.55
CA ARG A 5 -19.01 -53.77 31.22
C ARG A 5 -17.69 -53.02 30.92
N VAL A 6 -16.51 -53.63 30.83
CA VAL A 6 -16.04 -54.89 30.17
C VAL A 6 -15.95 -54.74 28.65
N GLY A 7 -14.79 -54.94 27.99
CA GLY A 7 -13.50 -55.43 28.55
C GLY A 7 -12.26 -55.26 27.66
N ARG A 8 -11.26 -56.13 27.89
CA ARG A 8 -9.92 -56.20 27.24
C ARG A 8 -10.03 -56.77 25.81
N ILE A 9 -9.02 -56.90 24.94
CA ILE A 9 -7.57 -57.28 25.01
C ILE A 9 -6.87 -56.75 23.73
N SER A 10 -5.59 -56.30 23.71
CA SER A 10 -4.31 -57.05 23.55
C SER A 10 -4.23 -57.98 22.31
N ALA A 11 -3.15 -58.07 21.51
CA ALA A 11 -1.90 -57.28 21.39
C ALA A 11 -1.10 -57.65 20.10
N ASP A 12 -0.11 -56.81 19.71
CA ASP A 12 1.18 -57.07 19.01
C ASP A 12 1.32 -57.78 17.62
N ALA A 13 2.52 -57.57 17.03
CA ALA A 13 3.12 -58.09 15.79
C ALA A 13 2.61 -57.47 14.45
N ALA A 14 3.36 -56.76 13.58
CA ALA A 14 4.80 -56.51 13.28
C ALA A 14 5.44 -57.34 12.13
N VAL A 15 6.35 -56.66 11.38
CA VAL A 15 7.25 -57.17 10.29
C VAL A 15 6.59 -57.44 8.91
N GLY A 16 7.20 -56.98 7.78
CA GLY A 16 6.73 -57.42 6.45
C GLY A 16 7.06 -56.69 5.12
N LEU A 17 8.06 -55.80 5.01
CA LEU A 17 8.61 -55.33 3.70
C LEU A 17 9.66 -56.35 3.15
N PRO A 18 10.10 -56.38 1.85
CA PRO A 18 10.27 -55.25 0.91
C PRO A 18 9.95 -55.60 -0.60
N PRO A 19 10.71 -55.27 -1.69
CA PRO A 19 10.11 -54.51 -2.82
C PRO A 19 10.41 -54.96 -4.28
N ARG A 20 9.71 -54.38 -5.26
CA ARG A 20 10.15 -54.24 -6.69
C ARG A 20 9.68 -52.85 -7.19
N ARG A 21 10.48 -51.97 -7.81
CA ARG A 21 11.20 -52.05 -9.10
C ARG A 21 10.26 -52.44 -10.27
N GLY A 22 10.09 -51.66 -11.33
CA GLY A 22 10.62 -50.33 -11.66
C GLY A 22 10.68 -50.15 -13.19
N GLY A 23 10.45 -48.93 -13.70
CA GLY A 23 10.46 -48.65 -15.14
C GLY A 23 10.91 -47.23 -15.44
N ARG A 24 11.89 -47.09 -16.35
CA ARG A 24 12.24 -45.84 -17.02
C ARG A 24 11.94 -46.03 -18.49
N GLU A 25 11.26 -45.08 -19.12
CA GLU A 25 11.30 -44.95 -20.58
C GLU A 25 11.95 -43.63 -20.96
N LEU A 26 12.83 -43.71 -21.96
CA LEU A 26 13.60 -42.61 -22.52
C LEU A 26 13.17 -42.43 -23.97
N CYS A 27 12.32 -41.44 -24.25
CA CYS A 27 12.05 -41.01 -25.62
C CYS A 27 12.94 -39.82 -25.99
N HIS A 28 14.01 -40.10 -26.75
CA HIS A 28 14.80 -39.10 -27.45
C HIS A 28 14.17 -38.85 -28.83
N ALA A 29 13.64 -37.65 -29.08
CA ALA A 29 13.19 -37.24 -30.41
C ALA A 29 13.49 -35.76 -30.69
N GLN A 30 14.64 -35.54 -31.32
CA GLN A 30 14.95 -34.46 -32.28
C GLN A 30 14.59 -33.00 -31.94
N LYS A 31 15.64 -32.19 -31.72
CA LYS A 31 15.60 -30.74 -31.96
C LYS A 31 15.55 -30.49 -33.47
N THR A 32 14.66 -29.61 -33.94
CA THR A 32 14.83 -28.91 -35.22
C THR A 32 14.82 -27.40 -35.00
N LYS A 33 15.82 -26.70 -35.57
CA LYS A 33 15.88 -25.23 -35.63
C LYS A 33 16.03 -24.84 -37.10
N ARG A 34 15.13 -23.98 -37.61
CA ARG A 34 15.47 -22.91 -38.58
C ARG A 34 14.31 -21.91 -38.74
N PRO A 35 14.58 -20.59 -38.80
CA PRO A 35 13.60 -19.52 -39.08
C PRO A 35 13.76 -18.99 -40.54
N PRO A 36 13.12 -17.87 -40.92
CA PRO A 36 11.69 -17.52 -40.77
C PRO A 36 11.03 -17.20 -42.13
N GLY A 37 9.72 -17.42 -42.27
CA GLY A 37 8.95 -17.01 -43.44
C GLY A 37 8.55 -15.53 -43.39
N ARG A 38 9.12 -14.69 -44.25
CA ARG A 38 8.73 -13.28 -44.40
C ARG A 38 7.70 -13.14 -45.53
N LEU A 39 6.45 -12.82 -45.20
CA LEU A 39 5.41 -12.48 -46.19
C LEU A 39 5.02 -11.01 -46.03
N LEU A 40 5.08 -10.28 -47.14
CA LEU A 40 4.70 -8.87 -47.24
C LEU A 40 3.22 -8.77 -47.59
N GLY A 41 2.48 -7.94 -46.87
CA GLY A 41 1.12 -7.53 -47.21
C GLY A 41 1.02 -6.02 -47.17
N GLU A 42 1.03 -5.36 -48.32
CA GLU A 42 0.83 -3.91 -48.41
C GLU A 42 -0.65 -3.55 -48.31
N VAL A 43 -1.00 -2.64 -47.38
CA VAL A 43 -2.28 -1.92 -47.42
C VAL A 43 -2.04 -0.45 -47.11
N ARG A 44 -2.23 0.41 -48.12
CA ARG A 44 -2.56 1.84 -47.99
C ARG A 44 -4.11 1.93 -48.02
N ASN A 45 -4.85 2.94 -47.57
CA ASN A 45 -4.61 4.35 -47.18
C ASN A 45 -5.91 4.86 -46.43
N THR A 46 -6.10 6.05 -45.83
CA THR A 46 -5.33 7.30 -45.69
C THR A 46 -5.77 8.05 -44.41
N ALA A 47 -4.90 8.28 -43.41
CA ALA A 47 -5.01 9.34 -42.38
C ALA A 47 -3.73 9.31 -41.51
N GLY A 48 -3.17 10.42 -41.02
CA GLY A 48 -3.62 11.81 -41.15
C GLY A 48 -3.02 12.77 -40.10
N ALA A 49 -1.88 12.42 -39.49
CA ALA A 49 -1.22 13.23 -38.45
C ALA A 49 0.31 13.13 -38.59
N VAL A 50 0.99 14.27 -38.49
CA VAL A 50 2.47 14.34 -38.53
C VAL A 50 3.00 14.38 -37.09
N VAL A 51 3.83 13.40 -36.73
CA VAL A 51 4.65 13.44 -35.53
C VAL A 51 6.11 13.47 -35.96
N LYS A 52 6.90 14.40 -35.42
CA LYS A 52 8.34 14.46 -35.66
C LYS A 52 9.02 13.44 -34.76
N GLU A 53 9.64 12.42 -35.35
CA GLU A 53 10.69 11.67 -34.65
C GLU A 53 11.91 12.57 -34.43
N ILE A 54 12.54 12.45 -33.26
CA ILE A 54 13.85 13.01 -32.97
C ILE A 54 14.76 11.83 -32.65
N SER A 55 15.48 11.35 -33.65
CA SER A 55 16.50 10.31 -33.47
C SER A 55 17.69 10.89 -32.70
N ALA A 56 18.03 10.27 -31.57
CA ALA A 56 19.29 10.50 -30.87
C ALA A 56 20.21 9.29 -31.11
N GLU A 57 21.33 9.50 -31.80
CA GLU A 57 22.29 8.45 -32.10
C GLU A 57 23.10 8.05 -30.84
N ALA A 58 23.30 6.75 -30.64
CA ALA A 58 24.17 6.23 -29.60
C ALA A 58 25.61 6.14 -30.12
N ALA A 59 26.45 7.12 -29.78
CA ALA A 59 27.89 7.08 -30.03
C ALA A 59 28.63 6.37 -28.89
N SER A 60 29.44 5.36 -29.22
CA SER A 60 30.24 4.62 -28.23
C SER A 60 31.67 5.15 -28.10
N THR A 61 32.12 5.41 -26.87
CA THR A 61 33.55 5.49 -26.54
C THR A 61 33.79 4.81 -25.19
N VAL A 62 34.66 3.79 -25.16
CA VAL A 62 35.19 3.19 -23.92
C VAL A 62 36.70 3.28 -23.96
N GLY A 63 37.31 3.89 -22.95
CA GLY A 63 38.77 3.94 -22.84
C GLY A 63 39.28 4.61 -21.56
N GLY A 64 40.19 3.92 -20.86
CA GLY A 64 41.27 4.60 -20.12
C GLY A 64 41.10 4.89 -18.62
N ARG A 65 41.29 3.85 -17.80
CA ARG A 65 42.13 3.83 -16.57
C ARG A 65 42.01 4.93 -15.47
N LEU A 66 41.80 4.42 -14.25
CA LEU A 66 42.55 4.70 -13.01
C LEU A 66 42.54 6.12 -12.41
N GLY A 67 41.98 6.22 -11.20
CA GLY A 67 42.28 7.23 -10.18
C GLY A 67 41.77 6.73 -8.83
N ALA A 68 42.58 6.85 -7.77
CA ALA A 68 42.20 6.50 -6.40
C ALA A 68 42.27 7.76 -5.53
N GLY A 69 41.45 7.80 -4.47
CA GLY A 69 41.40 8.90 -3.51
C GLY A 69 40.30 8.67 -2.50
N ASP A 70 40.69 8.40 -1.26
CA ASP A 70 39.80 8.36 -0.09
C ASP A 70 39.55 9.79 0.42
N GLU A 71 38.36 10.06 0.97
CA GLU A 71 38.23 11.02 2.09
C GLU A 71 36.89 10.83 2.84
N GLU A 72 36.92 11.02 4.16
CA GLU A 72 35.73 10.95 5.02
C GLU A 72 34.97 12.29 5.04
N GLY A 73 33.63 12.27 5.04
CA GLY A 73 32.83 13.48 4.84
C GLY A 73 31.47 13.51 5.54
N SER A 74 31.45 13.31 6.86
CA SER A 74 30.22 13.43 7.66
C SER A 74 29.62 14.83 7.60
N SER A 75 28.44 14.97 6.98
CA SER A 75 27.60 16.18 7.13
C SER A 75 26.12 15.81 7.23
N LYS A 76 25.44 16.37 8.24
CA LYS A 76 23.98 16.31 8.37
C LYS A 76 23.37 17.32 7.39
N ASN A 77 22.28 16.97 6.73
CA ASN A 77 21.58 17.91 5.85
C ASN A 77 20.05 17.78 6.01
N GLU A 78 19.49 18.54 6.97
CA GLU A 78 18.04 18.71 7.11
C GLU A 78 17.51 19.60 5.99
N GLN A 79 17.23 19.01 4.81
CA GLN A 79 16.73 19.77 3.67
C GLN A 79 15.23 20.06 3.79
N HIS A 80 14.94 21.21 4.42
CA HIS A 80 13.62 21.79 4.56
C HIS A 80 13.05 22.26 3.20
N MET A 81 12.39 21.35 2.47
CA MET A 81 11.84 21.63 1.13
C MET A 81 10.44 22.25 1.16
N GLU A 82 10.31 23.49 0.69
CA GLU A 82 9.01 24.09 0.38
C GLU A 82 8.35 23.42 -0.83
N LEU A 83 7.27 22.67 -0.59
CA LEU A 83 6.43 22.16 -1.67
C LEU A 83 5.49 23.27 -2.17
N ARG A 84 5.82 23.85 -3.33
CA ARG A 84 4.89 24.72 -4.08
C ARG A 84 3.63 23.96 -4.47
N TRP A 85 2.48 24.36 -3.94
CA TRP A 85 1.18 23.76 -4.25
C TRP A 85 0.66 24.18 -5.63
N CYS A 86 0.48 23.22 -6.52
CA CYS A 86 -0.40 23.39 -7.69
C CYS A 86 -1.82 23.69 -7.21
N HIS A 87 -2.43 24.76 -7.73
CA HIS A 87 -3.78 25.17 -7.34
C HIS A 87 -4.83 24.21 -7.92
N TYR A 88 -5.70 23.67 -7.06
CA TYR A 88 -6.88 22.92 -7.48
C TYR A 88 -8.13 23.80 -7.33
N SER A 89 -8.68 24.25 -8.45
CA SER A 89 -9.84 25.16 -8.48
C SER A 89 -11.13 24.44 -8.07
N ARG A 90 -11.83 24.98 -7.07
CA ARG A 90 -13.20 24.56 -6.75
C ARG A 90 -14.20 25.11 -7.80
N PRO A 91 -15.21 24.33 -8.21
CA PRO A 91 -16.37 24.89 -8.90
C PRO A 91 -17.24 25.72 -7.93
N GLU A 92 -17.88 26.78 -8.43
CA GLU A 92 -18.80 27.61 -7.63
C GLU A 92 -20.15 26.93 -7.40
N ALA A 93 -20.69 27.08 -6.19
CA ALA A 93 -22.10 26.85 -5.89
C ALA A 93 -22.74 28.17 -5.43
N ARG A 94 -23.71 28.68 -6.18
CA ARG A 94 -24.44 29.92 -5.84
C ARG A 94 -25.71 29.59 -5.06
N SER A 95 -25.89 30.20 -3.89
CA SER A 95 -27.20 30.35 -3.25
C SER A 95 -27.27 31.67 -2.49
N SER A 96 -28.25 32.50 -2.82
CA SER A 96 -28.49 33.81 -2.21
C SER A 96 -29.53 33.73 -1.10
N ILE A 97 -29.17 34.11 0.13
CA ILE A 97 -30.11 34.31 1.25
C ILE A 97 -29.85 35.71 1.85
N ALA A 98 -30.93 36.39 2.28
CA ALA A 98 -30.92 37.81 2.58
C ALA A 98 -30.31 38.17 3.95
N TYR A 99 -29.75 39.38 4.03
CA TYR A 99 -29.35 40.00 5.30
C TYR A 99 -30.57 40.33 6.17
N SER A 100 -30.57 39.84 7.41
CA SER A 100 -31.37 40.41 8.50
C SER A 100 -30.47 41.19 9.46
N ARG A 101 -31.04 42.17 10.16
CA ARG A 101 -30.28 43.09 11.03
C ARG A 101 -29.99 42.44 12.37
N MET A 102 -28.70 42.29 12.71
CA MET A 102 -28.23 41.88 14.04
C MET A 102 -27.41 42.99 14.69
N THR A 103 -27.59 43.15 16.00
CA THR A 103 -26.96 44.22 16.81
C THR A 103 -25.46 43.98 17.02
N PRO A 104 -24.65 45.05 17.22
CA PRO A 104 -23.23 44.90 17.49
C PRO A 104 -22.98 44.14 18.82
N PRO A 105 -21.94 43.30 18.89
CA PRO A 105 -21.59 42.58 20.11
C PRO A 105 -20.98 43.54 21.16
N VAL A 106 -21.30 43.30 22.43
CA VAL A 106 -20.64 43.98 23.55
C VAL A 106 -19.22 43.44 23.69
N PHE A 107 -18.22 44.33 23.65
CA PHE A 107 -16.82 43.96 23.87
C PHE A 107 -16.59 43.61 25.34
N SER A 108 -16.42 42.31 25.65
CA SER A 108 -16.04 41.87 26.99
C SER A 108 -14.55 42.08 27.20
N THR A 109 -14.17 42.86 28.21
CA THR A 109 -12.77 43.21 28.51
C THR A 109 -12.12 42.23 29.49
N GLU A 110 -12.21 40.93 29.24
CA GLU A 110 -11.27 39.98 29.86
C GLU A 110 -9.89 40.13 29.18
N PRO A 111 -8.78 40.18 29.93
CA PRO A 111 -7.45 40.15 29.34
C PRO A 111 -7.24 38.81 28.61
N PRO A 112 -6.48 38.78 27.51
CA PRO A 112 -6.20 37.53 26.79
C PRO A 112 -5.51 36.56 27.76
N ARG A 113 -6.16 35.42 28.02
CA ARG A 113 -5.57 34.35 28.83
C ARG A 113 -4.27 33.93 28.17
N THR A 114 -3.14 34.19 28.82
CA THR A 114 -1.82 33.80 28.34
C THR A 114 -1.74 32.28 28.36
N GLY A 115 -2.13 31.66 27.25
CA GLY A 115 -2.09 30.23 27.07
C GLY A 115 -0.65 29.76 27.18
N THR A 116 -0.30 29.18 28.33
CA THR A 116 0.94 28.44 28.54
C THR A 116 1.10 27.49 27.37
N GLY A 117 2.26 27.52 26.70
CA GLY A 117 2.48 26.79 25.46
C GLY A 117 2.33 25.28 25.67
N MET A 118 1.13 24.77 25.40
CA MET A 118 0.86 23.34 25.34
C MET A 118 1.73 22.77 24.23
N ALA A 119 2.70 21.94 24.59
CA ALA A 119 3.50 21.24 23.60
C ALA A 119 2.56 20.40 22.72
N THR A 120 2.57 20.65 21.41
CA THR A 120 1.74 19.91 20.44
C THR A 120 2.07 18.42 20.55
N ARG A 121 1.16 17.62 21.10
CA ARG A 121 1.30 16.17 21.15
C ARG A 121 1.33 15.63 19.73
N LEU A 122 2.26 14.73 19.46
CA LEU A 122 2.52 14.16 18.14
C LEU A 122 2.06 12.70 18.10
N ALA A 123 1.88 12.12 16.92
CA ALA A 123 1.37 10.74 16.77
C ALA A 123 2.22 9.67 17.49
N LYS A 124 3.51 9.93 17.67
CA LYS A 124 4.42 9.08 18.45
C LYS A 124 3.98 8.95 19.92
N ASP A 125 3.35 9.98 20.48
CA ASP A 125 3.00 10.16 21.90
C ASP A 125 1.64 9.53 22.26
N PHE A 126 0.90 9.00 21.28
CA PHE A 126 -0.42 8.39 21.45
C PHE A 126 -0.33 6.87 21.61
N GLY A 127 -1.19 6.27 22.44
CA GLY A 127 -1.32 4.81 22.54
C GLY A 127 -2.29 4.24 21.50
N SER A 128 -3.29 5.03 21.10
CA SER A 128 -4.46 4.63 20.33
C SER A 128 -4.98 5.76 19.42
N PHE A 129 -5.93 5.43 18.54
CA PHE A 129 -6.73 6.40 17.80
C PHE A 129 -7.59 7.27 18.72
N ALA A 130 -8.01 6.74 19.87
CA ALA A 130 -8.76 7.51 20.88
C ALA A 130 -7.91 8.66 21.47
N ASP A 131 -6.61 8.43 21.68
CA ASP A 131 -5.69 9.50 22.12
C ASP A 131 -5.49 10.57 21.02
N LEU A 132 -5.42 10.15 19.76
CA LEU A 132 -5.24 11.02 18.60
C LEU A 132 -6.48 11.91 18.36
N SER A 133 -7.67 11.30 18.34
CA SER A 133 -8.96 11.99 18.14
C SER A 133 -9.39 12.85 19.34
N ALA A 134 -8.74 12.70 20.50
CA ALA A 134 -8.83 13.64 21.63
C ALA A 134 -7.90 14.87 21.50
N VAL A 135 -7.14 15.00 20.40
CA VAL A 135 -6.22 16.12 20.11
C VAL A 135 -6.48 16.75 18.75
N TYR A 136 -6.83 15.95 17.74
CA TYR A 136 -7.05 16.37 16.36
C TYR A 136 -8.51 16.22 15.96
N GLU A 137 -9.02 17.15 15.15
CA GLU A 137 -10.43 17.24 14.77
C GLU A 137 -10.70 16.65 13.37
N VAL A 138 -11.79 15.87 13.25
CA VAL A 138 -12.28 15.33 11.98
C VAL A 138 -12.79 16.43 11.04
N ASP A 139 -12.60 16.23 9.74
CA ASP A 139 -12.85 17.16 8.62
C ASP A 139 -12.11 18.53 8.70
N LYS A 140 -11.15 18.64 9.63
CA LYS A 140 -10.27 19.79 9.82
C LYS A 140 -8.80 19.41 9.77
N ASP A 141 -8.38 18.48 10.63
CA ASP A 141 -7.00 18.01 10.76
C ASP A 141 -6.80 16.65 10.07
N TYR A 142 -7.81 15.78 10.11
CA TYR A 142 -7.88 14.52 9.35
C TYR A 142 -9.29 14.28 8.80
N ARG A 143 -9.45 13.33 7.88
CA ARG A 143 -10.76 12.78 7.45
C ARG A 143 -10.71 11.25 7.42
N ILE A 144 -11.84 10.61 7.73
CA ILE A 144 -12.06 9.19 7.46
C ILE A 144 -12.88 9.07 6.17
N VAL A 145 -12.48 8.18 5.26
CA VAL A 145 -13.25 7.82 4.06
C VAL A 145 -13.39 6.30 4.01
N LEU A 146 -14.62 5.81 4.18
CA LEU A 146 -14.95 4.39 4.16
C LEU A 146 -15.98 4.11 3.06
N GLU A 147 -15.72 3.08 2.26
CA GLU A 147 -16.62 2.52 1.25
C GLU A 147 -16.73 1.02 1.53
N HIS A 148 -17.83 0.60 2.15
CA HIS A 148 -18.11 -0.81 2.40
C HIS A 148 -18.86 -1.43 1.21
N ARG A 149 -18.38 -2.56 0.70
CA ARG A 149 -19.03 -3.38 -0.32
C ARG A 149 -19.47 -4.71 0.29
N PRO A 150 -20.73 -4.87 0.72
CA PRO A 150 -21.18 -6.05 1.48
C PRO A 150 -21.06 -7.41 0.76
N ALA A 151 -20.88 -7.40 -0.57
CA ALA A 151 -20.63 -8.61 -1.37
C ALA A 151 -19.13 -8.96 -1.48
N SER A 152 -18.24 -8.20 -0.84
CA SER A 152 -16.79 -8.30 -1.02
C SER A 152 -16.08 -8.60 0.30
N MET A 153 -15.42 -9.76 0.36
CA MET A 153 -14.65 -10.21 1.52
C MET A 153 -13.21 -9.66 1.50
N THR A 154 -12.94 -8.64 0.69
CA THR A 154 -11.63 -8.02 0.51
C THR A 154 -11.68 -6.52 0.83
N ALA A 155 -10.72 -6.05 1.64
CA ALA A 155 -10.54 -4.64 1.98
C ALA A 155 -9.16 -4.12 1.57
N VAL A 156 -9.12 -2.93 0.98
CA VAL A 156 -7.90 -2.20 0.64
C VAL A 156 -7.84 -0.92 1.48
N ILE A 157 -6.83 -0.78 2.33
CA ILE A 157 -6.78 0.28 3.34
C ILE A 157 -5.54 1.17 3.18
N ALA A 158 -5.68 2.46 3.50
CA ALA A 158 -4.59 3.41 3.66
C ALA A 158 -4.72 4.10 5.02
N PRO A 159 -4.15 3.52 6.10
CA PRO A 159 -4.23 4.10 7.44
C PRO A 159 -3.38 5.38 7.56
N HIS A 160 -2.52 5.68 6.59
CA HIS A 160 -1.71 6.90 6.49
C HIS A 160 -1.98 7.66 5.18
N GLY A 161 -3.25 7.82 4.83
CA GLY A 161 -3.72 8.53 3.65
C GLY A 161 -3.47 10.05 3.64
N GLY A 162 -3.93 10.68 2.57
CA GLY A 162 -3.90 12.14 2.39
C GLY A 162 -2.47 12.71 2.44
N GLY A 163 -2.26 13.67 3.34
CA GLY A 163 -0.96 14.31 3.55
C GLY A 163 0.03 13.53 4.42
N ILE A 164 -0.35 12.40 5.03
CA ILE A 164 0.50 11.63 5.96
C ILE A 164 1.59 10.90 5.15
N GLU A 165 1.19 9.98 4.27
CA GLU A 165 2.05 9.34 3.28
C GLU A 165 1.47 9.60 1.88
N ALA A 166 1.90 10.68 1.22
CA ALA A 166 1.29 11.15 -0.01
C ALA A 166 1.01 10.05 -1.06
N TYR A 167 -0.14 10.14 -1.72
CA TYR A 167 -0.70 9.25 -2.75
C TYR A 167 -1.16 7.84 -2.29
N THR A 168 -0.95 7.40 -1.04
CA THR A 168 -1.47 6.09 -0.57
C THR A 168 -2.98 5.99 -0.71
N SER A 169 -3.71 7.07 -0.36
CA SER A 169 -5.16 7.21 -0.60
C SER A 169 -5.60 6.87 -2.01
N ASP A 170 -4.95 7.46 -3.01
CA ASP A 170 -5.36 7.35 -4.41
C ASP A 170 -4.97 6.00 -5.01
N ILE A 171 -3.89 5.40 -4.50
CA ILE A 171 -3.48 4.03 -4.86
C ILE A 171 -4.46 3.02 -4.26
N ALA A 172 -4.77 3.11 -2.96
CA ALA A 172 -5.73 2.24 -2.29
C ALA A 172 -7.14 2.33 -2.91
N ARG A 173 -7.65 3.56 -3.12
CA ARG A 173 -8.97 3.80 -3.75
C ARG A 173 -9.04 3.25 -5.18
N GLN A 174 -7.96 3.36 -5.96
CA GLN A 174 -7.91 2.78 -7.30
C GLN A 174 -7.77 1.26 -7.29
N ILE A 175 -6.98 0.67 -6.39
CA ILE A 175 -6.90 -0.79 -6.22
C ILE A 175 -8.27 -1.34 -5.81
N ALA A 176 -8.99 -0.67 -4.92
CA ALA A 176 -10.34 -1.08 -4.53
C ALA A 176 -11.35 -1.01 -5.70
N GLY A 177 -11.35 0.12 -6.43
CA GLY A 177 -12.26 0.34 -7.54
C GLY A 177 -13.72 0.18 -7.14
N GLN A 178 -14.48 -0.59 -7.94
CA GLN A 178 -15.88 -0.94 -7.65
C GLN A 178 -16.04 -2.35 -7.04
N ASP A 179 -14.95 -3.10 -6.85
CA ASP A 179 -15.01 -4.53 -6.51
C ASP A 179 -14.74 -4.80 -5.03
N PHE A 180 -13.86 -4.01 -4.41
CA PHE A 180 -13.41 -4.20 -3.02
C PHE A 180 -13.84 -3.04 -2.13
N SER A 181 -13.99 -3.34 -0.83
CA SER A 181 -14.18 -2.32 0.19
C SER A 181 -12.89 -1.52 0.38
N TYR A 182 -12.99 -0.27 0.85
CA TYR A 182 -11.81 0.49 1.22
C TYR A 182 -12.01 1.40 2.44
N TYR A 183 -10.90 1.66 3.12
CA TYR A 183 -10.80 2.58 4.26
C TYR A 183 -9.57 3.46 4.13
N LEU A 184 -9.73 4.78 4.24
CA LEU A 184 -8.65 5.76 4.16
C LEU A 184 -8.73 6.69 5.38
N PHE A 185 -7.63 6.83 6.12
CA PHE A 185 -7.46 7.88 7.12
C PHE A 185 -6.54 8.96 6.55
N GLU A 186 -7.10 10.12 6.22
CA GLU A 186 -6.46 11.12 5.37
C GLU A 186 -6.07 12.37 6.15
N GLY A 187 -4.77 12.63 6.33
CA GLY A 187 -4.30 13.86 6.96
C GLY A 187 -4.56 15.10 6.08
N LEU A 188 -5.11 16.16 6.69
CA LEU A 188 -5.55 17.40 6.02
C LEU A 188 -4.69 18.63 6.38
N LEU A 189 -3.73 18.50 7.30
CA LEU A 189 -2.90 19.61 7.76
C LEU A 189 -2.07 20.19 6.60
N LYS A 190 -1.83 21.51 6.63
CA LYS A 190 -1.03 22.21 5.60
C LYS A 190 0.44 21.72 5.55
N ALA A 191 0.96 21.26 6.67
CA ALA A 191 2.28 20.67 6.85
C ALA A 191 2.26 19.75 8.09
N GLY A 192 3.28 18.91 8.26
CA GLY A 192 3.48 18.14 9.50
C GLY A 192 2.59 16.92 9.71
N ASN A 193 1.70 16.57 8.76
CA ASN A 193 0.79 15.41 8.85
C ASN A 193 1.44 14.13 9.36
N PHE A 194 2.62 13.76 8.87
CA PHE A 194 3.33 12.57 9.35
C PHE A 194 3.61 12.62 10.85
N ALA A 195 4.26 13.68 11.34
CA ALA A 195 4.56 13.84 12.76
C ALA A 195 3.29 13.95 13.63
N ALA A 196 2.24 14.59 13.11
CA ALA A 196 0.98 14.82 13.81
C ALA A 196 0.06 13.59 13.88
N LEU A 197 -0.01 12.80 12.80
CA LEU A 197 -1.10 11.84 12.55
C LEU A 197 -0.64 10.41 12.18
N HIS A 198 0.64 10.13 11.95
CA HIS A 198 1.13 8.77 11.67
C HIS A 198 1.16 7.90 12.95
N LEU A 199 0.01 7.32 13.29
CA LEU A 199 -0.12 6.34 14.37
C LEU A 199 0.28 4.96 13.85
N SER A 200 1.42 4.43 14.30
CA SER A 200 2.01 3.18 13.77
C SER A 200 1.04 2.01 13.73
N SER A 201 1.07 1.21 12.67
CA SER A 201 0.02 0.24 12.30
C SER A 201 -0.43 -0.76 13.38
N HIS A 202 0.37 -1.05 14.40
CA HIS A 202 0.02 -1.91 15.54
C HIS A 202 -0.72 -1.18 16.70
N ARG A 203 -0.77 0.16 16.66
CA ARG A 203 -1.57 1.05 17.52
C ARG A 203 -2.81 1.62 16.81
N PHE A 204 -2.92 1.42 15.50
CA PHE A 204 -4.04 1.96 14.71
C PHE A 204 -5.30 1.13 14.96
N ASP A 205 -6.20 1.65 15.79
CA ASP A 205 -7.40 0.96 16.29
C ASP A 205 -8.70 1.75 16.05
N GLU A 206 -8.76 2.54 14.97
CA GLU A 206 -9.98 3.25 14.58
C GLU A 206 -11.15 2.28 14.35
N ALA A 207 -12.29 2.58 15.00
CA ALA A 207 -13.40 1.66 15.13
C ALA A 207 -14.05 1.26 13.80
N SER A 208 -14.27 2.21 12.87
CA SER A 208 -14.90 1.90 11.58
C SER A 208 -13.96 1.09 10.66
N CYS A 209 -12.65 1.30 10.78
CA CYS A 209 -11.65 0.44 10.15
C CYS A 209 -11.73 -0.99 10.70
N LEU A 210 -11.67 -1.16 12.03
CA LEU A 210 -11.74 -2.49 12.66
C LEU A 210 -13.07 -3.21 12.40
N GLU A 211 -14.19 -2.49 12.38
CA GLU A 211 -15.51 -3.03 12.01
C GLU A 211 -15.49 -3.57 10.58
N LEU A 212 -15.00 -2.79 9.60
CA LEU A 212 -14.87 -3.23 8.22
C LEU A 212 -13.99 -4.47 8.08
N LEU A 213 -12.79 -4.47 8.69
CA LEU A 213 -11.84 -5.56 8.56
C LEU A 213 -12.37 -6.87 9.19
N SER A 214 -13.18 -6.80 10.25
CA SER A 214 -13.81 -7.99 10.85
C SER A 214 -14.66 -8.80 9.85
N GLY A 215 -15.14 -8.14 8.79
CA GLY A 215 -15.91 -8.74 7.69
C GLY A 215 -15.07 -9.36 6.56
N CYS A 216 -13.75 -9.13 6.51
CA CYS A 216 -12.89 -9.45 5.37
C CYS A 216 -11.91 -10.61 5.63
N ASP A 217 -11.69 -11.45 4.63
CA ASP A 217 -10.67 -12.51 4.63
C ASP A 217 -9.32 -11.99 4.15
N HIS A 218 -9.34 -11.12 3.12
CA HIS A 218 -8.14 -10.50 2.57
C HIS A 218 -8.09 -9.02 2.90
N VAL A 219 -6.95 -8.59 3.45
CA VAL A 219 -6.71 -7.19 3.83
C VAL A 219 -5.39 -6.74 3.25
N VAL A 220 -5.43 -5.65 2.48
CA VAL A 220 -4.26 -5.04 1.84
C VAL A 220 -4.06 -3.63 2.40
N ALA A 221 -3.00 -3.40 3.17
CA ALA A 221 -2.61 -2.08 3.64
C ALA A 221 -1.59 -1.44 2.70
N ILE A 222 -1.87 -0.20 2.26
CA ILE A 222 -1.05 0.60 1.37
C ILE A 222 -0.35 1.70 2.18
N HIS A 223 0.96 1.54 2.35
CA HIS A 223 1.86 2.46 3.05
C HIS A 223 2.91 3.07 2.12
N GLY A 224 3.70 4.00 2.64
CA GLY A 224 4.57 4.86 1.87
C GLY A 224 5.92 5.15 2.54
N CYS A 225 6.84 4.18 2.53
CA CYS A 225 8.22 4.36 3.00
C CYS A 225 9.07 5.41 2.26
N GLY A 226 10.21 5.74 2.89
CA GLY A 226 11.26 6.63 2.37
C GLY A 226 12.48 5.92 1.75
N HIS A 227 12.33 4.68 1.25
CA HIS A 227 13.40 3.99 0.53
C HIS A 227 13.61 4.56 -0.88
N GLU A 228 14.82 4.40 -1.42
CA GLU A 228 15.25 4.98 -2.70
C GLU A 228 14.96 4.13 -3.95
N GLY A 229 14.71 4.83 -5.06
CA GLY A 229 14.29 4.25 -6.35
C GLY A 229 12.82 3.83 -6.39
N GLU A 230 12.32 3.37 -7.54
CA GLU A 230 10.96 2.78 -7.62
C GLU A 230 10.95 1.36 -7.06
N ARG A 231 10.35 1.14 -5.88
CA ARG A 231 10.24 -0.20 -5.27
C ARG A 231 8.89 -0.41 -4.58
N VAL A 232 8.51 -1.68 -4.51
CA VAL A 232 7.51 -2.22 -3.57
C VAL A 232 8.25 -3.13 -2.59
N LEU A 233 8.05 -2.92 -1.29
CA LEU A 233 8.46 -3.90 -0.28
C LEU A 233 7.18 -4.54 0.31
N LEU A 234 7.10 -5.87 0.33
CA LEU A 234 5.91 -6.60 0.78
C LEU A 234 6.10 -7.26 2.15
N GLY A 235 5.39 -6.75 3.15
CA GLY A 235 5.21 -7.35 4.47
C GLY A 235 3.82 -8.00 4.63
N GLY A 236 3.58 -8.66 5.75
CA GLY A 236 2.29 -9.22 6.16
C GLY A 236 2.28 -10.74 6.27
N ARG A 237 1.30 -11.26 7.02
CA ARG A 237 1.25 -12.67 7.42
C ARG A 237 0.58 -13.58 6.38
N ASP A 238 -0.14 -13.05 5.40
CA ASP A 238 -0.73 -13.82 4.30
C ASP A 238 0.34 -14.16 3.23
N ALA A 239 1.14 -15.19 3.51
CA ALA A 239 2.26 -15.58 2.67
C ALA A 239 1.85 -16.05 1.25
N GLU A 240 0.61 -16.52 1.06
CA GLU A 240 0.11 -16.94 -0.25
C GLU A 240 -0.27 -15.73 -1.10
N LEU A 241 -1.04 -14.79 -0.54
CA LEU A 241 -1.41 -13.56 -1.24
C LEU A 241 -0.18 -12.67 -1.47
N ARG A 242 0.77 -12.57 -0.52
CA ARG A 242 2.05 -11.87 -0.73
C ARG A 242 2.82 -12.43 -1.93
N ARG A 243 2.92 -13.75 -2.05
CA ARG A 243 3.59 -14.41 -3.20
C ARG A 243 2.87 -14.09 -4.51
N ALA A 244 1.55 -14.30 -4.58
CA ALA A 244 0.75 -14.05 -5.78
C ALA A 244 0.80 -12.59 -6.24
N ILE A 245 0.80 -11.64 -5.30
CA ILE A 245 0.99 -10.21 -5.54
C ILE A 245 2.41 -9.93 -6.03
N GLY A 246 3.44 -10.39 -5.30
CA GLY A 246 4.84 -10.11 -5.60
C GLY A 246 5.26 -10.62 -6.98
N ASP A 247 4.80 -11.81 -7.36
CA ASP A 247 5.08 -12.39 -8.67
C ASP A 247 4.37 -11.61 -9.79
N SER A 248 3.10 -11.24 -9.61
CA SER A 248 2.37 -10.41 -10.59
C SER A 248 2.96 -9.00 -10.75
N LEU A 249 3.54 -8.42 -9.69
CA LEU A 249 4.27 -7.15 -9.76
C LEU A 249 5.58 -7.28 -10.54
N ARG A 250 6.32 -8.39 -10.35
CA ARG A 250 7.56 -8.68 -11.09
C ARG A 250 7.28 -8.96 -12.57
N GLU A 251 6.22 -9.69 -12.89
CA GLU A 251 5.72 -9.89 -14.25
C GLU A 251 5.32 -8.56 -14.93
N ALA A 252 4.72 -7.63 -14.18
CA ALA A 252 4.43 -6.27 -14.63
C ALA A 252 5.69 -5.37 -14.75
N GLY A 253 6.88 -5.90 -14.48
CA GLY A 253 8.15 -5.18 -14.60
C GLY A 253 8.41 -4.15 -13.50
N LEU A 254 7.88 -4.38 -12.29
CA LEU A 254 8.18 -3.59 -11.09
C LEU A 254 9.20 -4.30 -10.20
N VAL A 255 10.03 -3.52 -9.50
CA VAL A 255 10.92 -4.04 -8.47
C VAL A 255 10.10 -4.34 -7.22
N CYS A 256 10.01 -5.61 -6.85
CA CYS A 256 9.26 -6.09 -5.70
C CYS A 256 10.12 -7.01 -4.81
N GLU A 257 10.37 -6.54 -3.60
CA GLU A 257 11.23 -7.14 -2.57
C GLU A 257 10.36 -7.52 -1.35
N ASP A 258 10.85 -8.40 -0.46
CA ASP A 258 10.24 -8.58 0.85
C ASP A 258 10.55 -7.36 1.74
N ALA A 259 9.63 -6.98 2.63
CA ALA A 259 9.87 -5.85 3.53
C ALA A 259 10.85 -6.22 4.67
N PRO A 260 11.81 -5.34 5.02
CA PRO A 260 12.79 -5.59 6.08
C PRO A 260 12.17 -5.51 7.48
N ASP A 261 12.85 -6.05 8.48
CA ASP A 261 12.50 -5.99 9.90
C ASP A 261 11.96 -4.60 10.32
N GLY A 262 10.77 -4.58 10.95
CA GLY A 262 10.08 -3.35 11.36
C GLY A 262 9.16 -2.75 10.29
N LEU A 263 9.28 -3.17 9.03
CA LEU A 263 8.31 -2.95 7.93
C LEU A 263 7.69 -4.27 7.44
N ASP A 264 8.17 -5.41 7.93
CA ASP A 264 7.74 -6.79 7.65
C ASP A 264 6.26 -7.08 7.98
N ALA A 265 5.64 -6.25 8.84
CA ALA A 265 4.23 -6.32 9.22
C ALA A 265 3.78 -7.68 9.79
N MET A 266 4.65 -8.39 10.51
CA MET A 266 4.35 -9.73 11.05
C MET A 266 3.62 -9.73 12.41
N ASP A 267 3.50 -8.58 13.08
CA ASP A 267 2.73 -8.40 14.31
C ASP A 267 1.22 -8.64 14.07
N ALA A 268 0.59 -9.46 14.92
CA ALA A 268 -0.84 -9.73 14.90
C ALA A 268 -1.71 -8.51 15.30
N ASN A 269 -1.11 -7.47 15.92
CA ASN A 269 -1.78 -6.20 16.16
C ASN A 269 -1.69 -5.22 14.99
N ASN A 270 -0.79 -5.43 14.01
CA ASN A 270 -0.76 -4.60 12.82
C ASN A 270 -2.12 -4.64 12.10
N ILE A 271 -2.69 -3.47 11.80
CA ILE A 271 -4.00 -3.27 11.17
C ILE A 271 -4.23 -4.17 9.93
N CYS A 272 -3.20 -4.47 9.12
CA CYS A 272 -3.37 -5.38 7.98
C CYS A 272 -3.71 -6.83 8.40
N ASN A 273 -3.29 -7.27 9.59
CA ASN A 273 -3.56 -8.60 10.14
C ASN A 273 -4.83 -8.65 11.01
N ARG A 274 -5.66 -7.60 11.02
CA ARG A 274 -6.92 -7.52 11.79
C ARG A 274 -8.16 -8.01 11.03
N GLY A 275 -7.96 -8.58 9.83
CA GLY A 275 -8.99 -9.32 9.11
C GLY A 275 -9.41 -10.62 9.80
N ARG A 276 -10.49 -11.26 9.33
CA ARG A 276 -11.06 -12.51 9.89
C ARG A 276 -10.06 -13.66 9.94
N THR A 277 -9.09 -13.69 9.02
CA THR A 277 -8.01 -14.66 8.90
C THR A 277 -6.86 -14.46 9.90
N GLY A 278 -6.75 -13.28 10.54
CA GLY A 278 -5.58 -12.90 11.34
C GLY A 278 -4.31 -12.66 10.51
N ALA A 279 -4.44 -12.52 9.18
CA ALA A 279 -3.33 -12.43 8.25
C ALA A 279 -3.70 -11.58 7.01
N GLY A 280 -2.88 -10.56 6.72
CA GLY A 280 -3.04 -9.74 5.52
C GLY A 280 -1.70 -9.40 4.87
N VAL A 281 -1.71 -8.38 4.02
CA VAL A 281 -0.56 -7.90 3.25
C VAL A 281 -0.34 -6.41 3.52
N GLN A 282 0.91 -5.99 3.72
CA GLN A 282 1.34 -4.60 3.78
C GLN A 282 2.27 -4.28 2.60
N PHE A 283 2.00 -3.18 1.92
CA PHE A 283 2.82 -2.63 0.85
C PHE A 283 3.55 -1.39 1.35
N GLU A 284 4.88 -1.42 1.36
CA GLU A 284 5.68 -0.20 1.51
C GLU A 284 6.07 0.33 0.14
N LEU A 285 5.51 1.47 -0.25
CA LEU A 285 5.72 2.08 -1.56
C LEU A 285 6.67 3.27 -1.48
N THR A 286 7.77 3.24 -2.22
CA THR A 286 8.70 4.37 -2.25
C THR A 286 8.03 5.63 -2.80
N LEU A 287 8.45 6.82 -2.35
CA LEU A 287 7.89 8.08 -2.85
C LEU A 287 8.11 8.26 -4.36
N ALA A 288 9.21 7.71 -4.90
CA ALA A 288 9.47 7.65 -6.33
C ALA A 288 8.39 6.85 -7.07
N LEU A 289 8.07 5.62 -6.62
CA LEU A 289 7.02 4.81 -7.24
C LEU A 289 5.64 5.47 -7.09
N ARG A 290 5.30 6.01 -5.90
CA ARG A 290 4.00 6.67 -5.65
C ARG A 290 3.74 7.90 -6.53
N ARG A 291 4.80 8.61 -6.94
CA ARG A 291 4.75 9.74 -7.89
C ARG A 291 4.86 9.32 -9.36
N SER A 292 5.40 8.15 -9.64
CA SER A 292 5.63 7.66 -11.00
C SER A 292 4.34 7.20 -11.69
N PRO A 293 4.15 7.46 -13.00
CA PRO A 293 3.10 6.82 -13.80
C PRO A 293 3.16 5.27 -13.79
N ARG A 294 4.26 4.68 -13.32
CA ARG A 294 4.42 3.22 -13.21
C ARG A 294 3.63 2.61 -12.04
N ARG A 295 3.09 3.40 -11.12
CA ARG A 295 2.10 2.91 -10.13
C ARG A 295 0.81 2.38 -10.79
N GLU A 296 0.45 2.81 -12.00
CA GLU A 296 -0.67 2.24 -12.76
C GLU A 296 -0.35 0.82 -13.32
N LEU A 297 0.90 0.32 -13.21
CA LEU A 297 1.22 -1.10 -13.33
C LEU A 297 0.88 -1.83 -12.03
N LEU A 298 1.27 -1.27 -10.88
CA LEU A 298 0.99 -1.80 -9.54
C LEU A 298 -0.52 -1.95 -9.32
N ILE A 299 -1.27 -0.88 -9.57
CA ILE A 299 -2.73 -0.86 -9.38
C ILE A 299 -3.40 -1.98 -10.18
N ARG A 300 -2.99 -2.22 -11.43
CA ARG A 300 -3.54 -3.28 -12.28
C ARG A 300 -3.12 -4.69 -11.85
N ALA A 301 -1.85 -4.88 -11.48
CA ALA A 301 -1.34 -6.18 -11.01
C ALA A 301 -2.06 -6.61 -9.72
N VAL A 302 -2.08 -5.74 -8.70
CA VAL A 302 -2.73 -6.03 -7.40
C VAL A 302 -4.23 -6.29 -7.57
N ARG A 303 -4.93 -5.49 -8.38
CA ARG A 303 -6.35 -5.73 -8.72
C ARG A 303 -6.55 -7.10 -9.35
N SER A 304 -5.74 -7.45 -10.33
CA SER A 304 -5.86 -8.72 -11.05
C SER A 304 -5.65 -9.93 -10.11
N VAL A 305 -4.81 -9.80 -9.08
CA VAL A 305 -4.64 -10.86 -8.05
C VAL A 305 -5.83 -10.90 -7.09
N LEU A 306 -6.27 -9.77 -6.54
CA LEU A 306 -7.42 -9.72 -5.61
C LEU A 306 -8.73 -10.20 -6.27
N GLN A 307 -8.92 -9.91 -7.56
CA GLN A 307 -10.05 -10.40 -8.39
C GLN A 307 -9.99 -11.91 -8.69
N ARG A 308 -8.94 -12.62 -8.27
CA ARG A 308 -8.83 -14.09 -8.31
C ARG A 308 -8.85 -14.75 -6.92
N ALA A 309 -8.79 -13.96 -5.85
CA ALA A 309 -8.83 -14.41 -4.47
C ALA A 309 -10.20 -14.18 -3.81
N SER A 310 -10.98 -13.23 -4.34
CA SER A 310 -12.38 -12.92 -3.94
C SER A 310 -13.39 -13.68 -4.81
#